data_AF-A0A2N1RSH5-F1
#
_entry.id   AF-A0A2N1RSH5-F1
#
_cell.length_a   1.000
_cell.length_b   1.000
_cell.length_c   1.000
_cell.angle_alpha   90.00
_cell.angle_beta   90.00
_cell.angle_gamma   90.00
#
_symmetry.space_group_name_H-M   'P 1'
#
loop_
_entity.id
_entity.type
_entity.pdbx_description
1 polymer ?
#
loop_
_entity_poly.entity_id
_entity_poly.type
_entity_poly.pdbx_seq_one_letter_code
_entity_poly.pdbx_strand_id
1 'polypeptide(L)'
;MAFKIITGSAMIITGLVSELMGLLFVIAASGMTSRLIAAGIFFVSGLPLLISGFKVFRSGMVLRPELIREAILKAAAKHHGEITKDIIKGETGWNDIVIYEINDMIKKRIAKTDQRDGETFYIFPEFQFKYVQNKCPFCGNDYPVRDDVQKCPTCGGDLKFLQIKSSSGGDKFSMDL
;
A
#
# COMPACT_ATOMS: atom_id res chain seq x y z
N MET A 1 -11.12 -17.36 9.90
CA MET A 1 -9.86 -17.08 9.18
C MET A 1 -8.82 -18.20 9.35
N ALA A 2 -8.56 -18.68 10.57
CA ALA A 2 -7.66 -19.81 10.81
C ALA A 2 -8.00 -21.06 9.98
N PHE A 3 -9.29 -21.38 9.79
CA PHE A 3 -9.72 -22.55 9.01
C PHE A 3 -9.24 -22.53 7.55
N LYS A 4 -9.23 -21.36 6.88
CA LYS A 4 -8.76 -21.24 5.48
C LYS A 4 -7.24 -21.41 5.36
N ILE A 5 -6.50 -21.01 6.38
CA ILE A 5 -5.03 -21.15 6.42
C ILE A 5 -4.68 -22.62 6.67
N ILE A 6 -5.37 -23.28 7.61
CA ILE A 6 -5.16 -24.69 7.93
C ILE A 6 -5.49 -25.58 6.73
N THR A 7 -6.64 -25.36 6.07
CA THR A 7 -7.01 -26.15 4.90
C THR A 7 -6.08 -25.91 3.71
N GLY A 8 -5.66 -24.66 3.47
CA GLY A 8 -4.66 -24.34 2.44
C GLY A 8 -3.32 -25.03 2.69
N SER A 9 -2.86 -25.04 3.95
CA SER A 9 -1.60 -25.70 4.34
C SER A 9 -1.68 -27.22 4.15
N ALA A 10 -2.78 -27.85 4.55
CA ALA A 10 -3.01 -29.28 4.39
C ALA A 10 -3.05 -29.71 2.92
N MET A 11 -3.65 -28.89 2.05
CA MET A 11 -3.68 -29.12 0.60
C MET A 11 -2.28 -29.06 -0.02
N ILE A 12 -1.45 -28.09 0.39
CA ILE A 12 -0.08 -27.96 -0.10
C ILE A 12 0.77 -29.17 0.33
N ILE A 13 0.68 -29.59 1.59
CA ILE A 13 1.43 -30.76 2.09
C ILE A 13 1.02 -32.02 1.33
N THR A 14 -0.28 -32.24 1.15
CA THR A 14 -0.80 -33.40 0.39
C THR A 14 -0.33 -33.36 -1.06
N GLY A 15 -0.37 -32.19 -1.71
CA GLY A 15 0.12 -32.00 -3.07
C GLY A 15 1.61 -32.30 -3.21
N LEU A 16 2.43 -31.81 -2.26
CA LEU A 16 3.87 -32.03 -2.24
C LEU A 16 4.23 -33.51 -2.08
N VAL A 17 3.53 -34.22 -1.18
CA VAL A 17 3.71 -35.67 -1.00
C VAL A 17 3.33 -36.43 -2.27
N SER A 18 2.24 -36.02 -2.93
CA SER A 18 1.79 -36.62 -4.19
C SER A 18 2.83 -36.44 -5.31
N GLU A 19 3.40 -35.24 -5.47
CA GLU A 19 4.45 -34.99 -6.47
C GLU A 19 5.75 -35.75 -6.18
N LEU A 20 6.19 -35.80 -4.92
CA LEU A 20 7.36 -36.60 -4.53
C LEU A 20 7.16 -38.07 -4.88
N MET A 21 5.96 -38.60 -4.64
CA MET A 21 5.64 -39.98 -4.98
C MET A 21 5.61 -40.21 -6.50
N GLY A 22 5.04 -39.27 -7.26
CA GLY A 22 5.07 -39.28 -8.72
C GLY A 22 6.49 -39.28 -9.28
N LEU A 23 7.37 -38.45 -8.73
CA LEU A 23 8.79 -38.36 -9.11
C LEU A 23 9.54 -39.67 -8.83
N LEU A 24 9.26 -40.32 -7.70
CA LEU A 24 9.80 -41.63 -7.34
C LEU A 24 9.42 -42.70 -8.39
N PHE A 25 8.18 -42.67 -8.87
CA PHE A 25 7.71 -43.56 -9.94
C PHE A 25 8.38 -43.29 -11.30
N VAL A 26 8.68 -42.03 -11.63
CA VAL A 26 9.44 -41.68 -12.84
C VAL A 26 10.85 -42.24 -12.78
N ILE A 27 11.55 -42.07 -11.65
CA ILE A 27 12.91 -42.59 -11.47
C ILE A 27 12.93 -44.12 -11.53
N ALA A 28 11.90 -44.76 -10.95
CA ALA A 28 11.75 -46.21 -10.96
C ALA A 28 11.19 -46.78 -12.29
N ALA A 29 10.91 -45.95 -13.29
CA ALA A 29 10.37 -46.38 -14.58
C ALA A 29 11.46 -46.98 -15.50
N SER A 30 12.14 -48.04 -15.04
CA SER A 30 13.08 -48.81 -15.87
C SER A 30 12.31 -49.70 -16.86
N GLY A 31 11.84 -49.14 -17.97
CA GLY A 31 11.29 -49.88 -19.11
C GLY A 31 9.85 -50.40 -18.96
N MET A 32 9.16 -50.08 -17.86
CA MET A 32 7.75 -50.45 -17.64
C MET A 32 6.81 -49.26 -17.88
N THR A 33 6.04 -49.31 -18.97
CA THR A 33 5.05 -48.28 -19.33
C THR A 33 3.99 -48.06 -18.25
N SER A 34 3.65 -49.10 -17.47
CA SER A 34 2.70 -48.99 -16.36
C SER A 34 3.14 -48.04 -15.25
N ARG A 35 4.46 -47.92 -15.00
CA ARG A 35 5.01 -46.99 -13.99
C ARG A 35 4.98 -45.54 -14.47
N LEU A 36 5.12 -45.31 -15.78
CA LEU A 36 4.98 -43.98 -16.38
C LEU A 36 3.53 -43.48 -16.32
N ILE A 37 2.55 -44.37 -16.55
CA ILE A 37 1.12 -44.02 -16.41
C ILE A 37 0.80 -43.66 -14.95
N ALA A 38 1.30 -44.44 -13.99
CA ALA A 38 1.13 -44.15 -12.57
C ALA A 38 1.74 -42.79 -12.18
N ALA A 39 2.96 -42.49 -12.62
CA ALA A 39 3.58 -41.19 -12.41
C ALA A 39 2.74 -40.04 -13.00
N GLY A 40 2.21 -40.21 -14.21
CA GLY A 40 1.33 -39.22 -14.85
C GLY A 40 0.10 -38.89 -14.01
N ILE A 41 -0.54 -39.89 -13.42
CA ILE A 41 -1.72 -39.69 -12.55
C ILE A 41 -1.34 -38.88 -11.29
N PHE A 42 -0.19 -39.16 -10.68
CA PHE A 42 0.27 -38.43 -9.50
C PHE A 42 0.61 -36.96 -9.79
N PHE A 43 1.20 -36.67 -10.95
CA PHE A 43 1.45 -35.28 -11.37
C PHE A 43 0.16 -34.54 -11.73
N VAL A 44 -0.74 -35.18 -12.47
CA VAL A 44 -2.03 -34.58 -12.87
C VAL A 44 -2.91 -34.28 -11.66
N SER A 45 -2.83 -35.07 -10.59
CA SER A 45 -3.55 -34.80 -9.34
C SER A 45 -2.80 -33.84 -8.41
N GLY A 46 -1.47 -33.90 -8.35
CA GLY A 46 -0.64 -33.07 -7.47
C GLY A 46 -0.60 -31.59 -7.86
N LEU A 47 -0.37 -31.28 -9.14
CA LEU A 47 -0.28 -29.90 -9.63
C LEU A 47 -1.51 -29.04 -9.31
N PRO A 48 -2.76 -29.47 -9.64
CA PRO A 48 -3.93 -28.66 -9.36
C PRO A 48 -4.18 -28.50 -7.85
N LEU A 49 -3.82 -29.48 -7.02
CA LEU A 49 -3.87 -29.34 -5.56
C LEU A 49 -2.89 -28.27 -5.06
N LEU A 50 -1.66 -28.23 -5.59
CA LEU A 50 -0.68 -27.21 -5.22
C LEU A 50 -1.11 -25.82 -5.68
N ILE A 51 -1.58 -25.67 -6.91
CA ILE A 51 -2.04 -24.38 -7.45
C ILE A 51 -3.23 -23.86 -6.63
N SER A 52 -4.22 -24.72 -6.37
CA SER A 52 -5.41 -24.35 -5.58
C SER A 52 -5.07 -24.06 -4.12
N GLY A 53 -4.25 -24.91 -3.48
CA GLY A 53 -3.76 -24.72 -2.13
C GLY A 53 -2.99 -23.41 -1.97
N PHE A 54 -2.08 -23.11 -2.89
CA PHE A 54 -1.33 -21.84 -2.91
C PHE A 54 -2.25 -20.63 -3.06
N LYS A 55 -3.25 -20.70 -3.94
CA LYS A 55 -4.22 -19.61 -4.14
C LYS A 55 -5.08 -19.37 -2.89
N VAL A 56 -5.56 -20.43 -2.24
CA VAL A 56 -6.33 -20.35 -0.99
C VAL A 56 -5.47 -19.82 0.15
N PHE A 57 -4.23 -20.31 0.27
CA PHE A 57 -3.27 -19.86 1.28
C PHE A 57 -2.92 -18.38 1.11
N ARG A 58 -2.61 -17.94 -0.12
CA ARG A 58 -2.35 -16.54 -0.43
C ARG A 58 -3.57 -15.67 -0.15
N SER A 59 -4.77 -16.13 -0.49
CA SER A 59 -6.01 -15.41 -0.16
C SER A 59 -6.21 -15.30 1.36
N GLY A 60 -5.79 -16.30 2.13
CA GLY A 60 -5.79 -16.24 3.60
C GLY A 60 -4.76 -15.26 4.17
N MET A 61 -3.61 -15.08 3.50
CA MET A 61 -2.58 -14.12 3.92
C MET A 61 -2.90 -12.67 3.55
N VAL A 62 -3.62 -12.43 2.46
CA VAL A 62 -4.07 -11.08 2.03
C VAL A 62 -5.01 -10.43 3.06
N LEU A 63 -5.59 -11.21 3.99
CA LEU A 63 -6.40 -10.70 5.10
C LEU A 63 -5.57 -10.28 6.34
N ARG A 64 -4.24 -10.21 6.27
CA ARG A 64 -3.45 -9.67 7.38
C ARG A 64 -3.60 -8.13 7.41
N PRO A 65 -4.12 -7.56 8.51
CA PRO A 65 -4.34 -6.11 8.61
C PRO A 65 -3.04 -5.30 8.46
N GLU A 66 -1.91 -5.88 8.87
CA GLU A 66 -0.58 -5.28 8.74
C GLU A 66 -0.20 -4.97 7.29
N LEU A 67 -0.46 -5.90 6.36
CA LEU A 67 -0.14 -5.71 4.94
C LEU A 67 -1.03 -4.64 4.30
N ILE A 68 -2.29 -4.56 4.72
CA ILE A 68 -3.23 -3.54 4.26
C ILE A 68 -2.76 -2.16 4.73
N ARG A 69 -2.34 -2.07 5.99
CA ARG A 69 -1.79 -0.83 6.55
C ARG A 69 -0.55 -0.37 5.79
N GLU A 70 0.41 -1.26 5.55
CA GLU A 70 1.61 -0.94 4.77
C GLU A 70 1.27 -0.49 3.35
N ALA A 71 0.32 -1.15 2.69
CA ALA A 71 -0.12 -0.77 1.35
C ALA A 71 -0.78 0.62 1.33
N ILE A 72 -1.62 0.94 2.33
CA ILE A 72 -2.24 2.27 2.46
C ILE A 72 -1.18 3.35 2.71
N LEU A 73 -0.21 3.10 3.60
CA LEU A 73 0.87 4.05 3.88
C LEU A 73 1.77 4.24 2.65
N LYS A 74 2.05 3.18 1.90
CA LYS A 74 2.82 3.26 0.65
C LYS A 74 2.07 4.05 -0.43
N ALA A 75 0.75 3.85 -0.54
CA ALA A 75 -0.09 4.67 -1.41
C ALA A 75 -0.09 6.15 -0.96
N ALA A 76 -0.21 6.41 0.34
CA ALA A 76 -0.11 7.76 0.90
C ALA A 76 1.24 8.42 0.60
N ALA A 77 2.35 7.69 0.74
CA ALA A 77 3.68 8.19 0.42
C ALA A 77 3.83 8.55 -1.08
N LYS A 78 3.23 7.74 -1.96
CA LYS A 78 3.25 7.97 -3.42
C LYS A 78 2.41 9.18 -3.84
N HIS A 79 1.34 9.48 -3.10
CA HIS A 79 0.40 10.56 -3.38
C HIS A 79 0.56 11.76 -2.41
N HIS A 80 1.78 12.01 -1.92
CA HIS A 80 2.13 13.19 -1.11
C HIS A 80 1.28 13.37 0.17
N GLY A 81 0.79 12.27 0.73
CA GLY A 81 -0.02 12.26 1.95
C GLY A 81 -1.50 12.57 1.75
N GLU A 82 -2.00 12.70 0.52
CA GLU A 82 -3.44 12.85 0.25
C GLU A 82 -3.92 11.70 -0.64
N ILE A 83 -4.82 10.85 -0.12
CA ILE A 83 -5.38 9.74 -0.89
C ILE A 83 -6.90 9.74 -0.85
N THR A 84 -7.52 9.54 -2.02
CA THR A 84 -8.97 9.39 -2.16
C THR A 84 -9.39 7.94 -1.99
N LYS A 85 -10.68 7.73 -1.72
CA LYS A 85 -11.31 6.41 -1.67
C LYS A 85 -11.01 5.54 -2.91
N ASP A 86 -11.00 6.14 -4.09
CA ASP A 86 -10.77 5.40 -5.34
C ASP A 86 -9.33 4.92 -5.49
N ILE A 87 -8.36 5.69 -5.01
CA ILE A 87 -6.94 5.30 -4.99
C ILE A 87 -6.76 4.09 -4.06
N ILE A 88 -7.35 4.15 -2.87
CA ILE A 88 -7.32 3.04 -1.90
C ILE A 88 -7.96 1.78 -2.48
N LYS A 89 -9.11 1.94 -3.15
CA LYS A 89 -9.82 0.87 -3.84
C LYS A 89 -8.98 0.27 -4.97
N GLY A 90 -8.25 1.09 -5.71
CA GLY A 90 -7.35 0.64 -6.77
C GLY A 90 -6.16 -0.17 -6.26
N GLU A 91 -5.57 0.23 -5.14
CA GLU A 91 -4.34 -0.39 -4.62
C GLU A 91 -4.60 -1.62 -3.75
N THR A 92 -5.62 -1.56 -2.90
CA THR A 92 -5.88 -2.60 -1.88
C THR A 92 -7.24 -3.30 -2.03
N GLY A 93 -8.10 -2.81 -2.93
CA GLY A 93 -9.51 -3.17 -2.96
C GLY A 93 -10.31 -2.40 -1.89
N TRP A 94 -11.62 -2.64 -1.84
CA TRP A 94 -12.50 -2.03 -0.84
C TRP A 94 -13.23 -3.12 -0.06
N ASN A 95 -12.63 -3.54 1.05
CA ASN A 95 -13.16 -4.59 1.94
C ASN A 95 -13.37 -4.03 3.35
N ASP A 96 -14.19 -4.69 4.17
CA ASP A 96 -14.47 -4.27 5.55
C ASP A 96 -13.21 -4.11 6.41
N ILE A 97 -12.17 -4.89 6.14
CA ILE A 97 -10.88 -4.82 6.82
C ILE A 97 -10.14 -3.51 6.49
N VAL A 98 -10.21 -3.06 5.23
CA VAL A 98 -9.62 -1.78 4.79
C VAL A 98 -10.31 -0.62 5.50
N ILE A 99 -11.63 -0.67 5.57
CA ILE A 99 -12.44 0.34 6.27
C ILE A 99 -12.10 0.35 7.77
N TYR A 100 -11.96 -0.83 8.38
CA TYR A 100 -11.54 -0.97 9.78
C TYR A 100 -10.15 -0.35 10.00
N GLU A 101 -9.17 -0.67 9.16
CA GLU A 101 -7.80 -0.18 9.29
C GLU A 101 -7.71 1.35 9.12
N ILE A 102 -8.43 1.91 8.14
CA ILE A 102 -8.53 3.37 7.95
C ILE A 102 -9.13 4.03 9.18
N ASN A 103 -10.22 3.48 9.72
CA ASN A 103 -10.85 4.01 10.93
C ASN A 103 -9.93 3.89 12.15
N ASP A 104 -9.15 2.81 12.28
CA ASP A 104 -8.14 2.67 13.32
C ASP A 104 -7.02 3.71 13.18
N MET A 105 -6.54 3.96 11.95
CA MET A 105 -5.56 5.02 11.67
C MET A 105 -6.07 6.42 11.98
N ILE A 106 -7.36 6.70 11.73
CA ILE A 106 -8.01 7.96 12.10
C ILE A 106 -8.09 8.09 13.63
N LYS A 107 -8.49 7.02 14.34
CA LYS A 107 -8.54 7.00 15.82
C LYS A 107 -7.17 7.24 16.44
N LYS A 108 -6.11 6.65 15.87
CA LYS A 108 -4.72 6.83 16.29
C LYS A 108 -4.10 8.17 15.86
N ARG A 109 -4.87 9.04 15.19
CA ARG A 109 -4.44 10.36 14.66
C ARG A 109 -3.30 10.27 13.64
N ILE A 110 -3.12 9.11 13.00
CA ILE A 110 -2.16 8.89 11.91
C ILE A 110 -2.72 9.46 10.60
N ALA A 111 -4.03 9.30 10.40
CA ALA A 111 -4.77 9.85 9.27
C ALA A 111 -5.84 10.85 9.75
N LYS A 112 -6.23 11.76 8.87
CA LYS A 112 -7.38 12.65 9.01
C LYS A 112 -8.30 12.47 7.83
N THR A 113 -9.59 12.58 8.07
CA THR A 113 -10.58 12.62 6.99
C THR A 113 -10.91 14.07 6.72
N ASP A 114 -10.85 14.47 5.45
CA ASP A 114 -11.32 15.75 4.96
C ASP A 114 -12.34 15.51 3.86
N GLN A 115 -13.42 16.27 3.83
CA GLN A 115 -14.42 16.21 2.77
C GLN A 115 -14.30 17.47 1.94
N ARG A 116 -13.85 17.33 0.69
CA ARG A 116 -13.77 18.42 -0.28
C ARG A 116 -14.55 18.01 -1.51
N ASP A 117 -15.39 18.91 -2.02
CA ASP A 117 -16.14 18.73 -3.26
C ASP A 117 -16.98 17.43 -3.34
N GLY A 118 -17.48 16.95 -2.19
CA GLY A 118 -18.26 15.71 -2.09
C GLY A 118 -17.42 14.42 -2.12
N GLU A 119 -16.10 14.52 -2.26
CA GLU A 119 -15.16 13.41 -2.17
C GLU A 119 -14.51 13.35 -0.78
N THR A 120 -14.27 12.11 -0.33
CA THR A 120 -13.60 11.87 0.96
C THR A 120 -12.11 11.67 0.73
N PHE A 121 -11.33 12.62 1.24
CA PHE A 121 -9.88 12.59 1.24
C PHE A 121 -9.38 12.06 2.60
N TYR A 122 -8.42 11.15 2.54
CA TYR A 122 -7.68 10.69 3.70
C TYR A 122 -6.30 11.33 3.66
N ILE A 123 -6.05 12.22 4.61
CA ILE A 123 -4.83 13.00 4.73
C ILE A 123 -3.92 12.35 5.77
N PHE A 124 -2.70 12.03 5.37
CA PHE A 124 -1.65 11.48 6.20
C PHE A 124 -0.59 12.56 6.44
N PRO A 125 -0.63 13.25 7.60
CA PRO A 125 0.21 14.43 7.85
C PRO A 125 1.71 14.14 7.83
N GLU A 126 2.11 12.89 8.09
CA GLU A 126 3.49 12.46 8.09
C GLU A 126 4.12 12.46 6.69
N PHE A 127 3.31 12.26 5.65
CA PHE A 127 3.76 12.27 4.25
C PHE A 127 3.49 13.59 3.54
N GLN A 128 2.87 14.57 4.22
CA GLN A 128 2.71 15.91 3.66
C GLN A 128 4.05 16.64 3.69
N PHE A 129 4.50 17.10 2.51
CA PHE A 129 5.66 17.96 2.40
C PHE A 129 5.42 19.26 3.17
N LYS A 130 6.29 19.54 4.15
CA LYS A 130 6.28 20.82 4.86
C LYS A 130 6.97 21.84 3.97
N TYR A 131 6.17 22.63 3.24
CA TYR A 131 6.70 23.77 2.53
C TYR A 131 7.01 24.88 3.54
N VAL A 132 8.29 25.21 3.70
CA VAL A 132 8.73 26.33 4.53
C VAL A 132 8.84 27.54 3.62
N GLN A 133 8.21 28.66 3.97
CA GLN A 133 8.40 29.93 3.28
C GLN A 133 8.96 30.97 4.25
N ASN A 134 9.91 31.77 3.76
CA ASN A 134 10.40 32.93 4.50
C ASN A 134 9.49 34.11 4.17
N LYS A 135 8.63 34.50 5.11
CA LYS A 135 7.80 35.69 4.96
C LYS A 135 8.41 36.83 5.76
N CYS A 136 8.58 37.98 5.11
CA CYS A 136 9.04 39.17 5.83
C CYS A 136 7.87 39.78 6.63
N PRO A 137 7.98 39.92 7.97
CA PRO A 137 6.90 40.48 8.78
C PRO A 137 6.66 41.98 8.51
N PHE A 138 7.62 42.67 7.88
CA PHE A 138 7.54 44.12 7.65
C PHE A 138 6.92 44.48 6.31
N CYS A 139 7.29 43.78 5.23
CA CYS A 139 6.81 44.11 3.89
C CYS A 139 5.87 43.06 3.30
N GLY A 140 5.67 41.91 3.97
CA GLY A 140 4.74 40.87 3.52
C GLY A 140 5.21 40.03 2.32
N ASN A 141 6.37 40.34 1.73
CA ASN A 141 6.93 39.54 0.62
C ASN A 141 7.32 38.13 1.07
N ASP A 142 7.03 37.17 0.20
CA ASP A 142 7.38 35.77 0.32
C ASP A 142 8.68 35.49 -0.45
N TYR A 143 9.67 34.89 0.21
CA TYR A 143 10.95 34.52 -0.39
C TYR A 143 11.16 33.01 -0.32
N PRO A 144 11.74 32.40 -1.38
CA PRO A 144 12.14 31.01 -1.33
C PRO A 144 13.20 30.83 -0.24
N VAL A 145 13.09 29.75 0.54
CA VAL A 145 14.06 29.40 1.58
C VAL A 145 15.34 28.93 0.89
N ARG A 146 16.21 29.88 0.57
CA ARG A 146 17.62 29.65 0.28
C ARG A 146 18.37 29.85 1.59
N ASP A 147 19.33 28.98 1.89
CA ASP A 147 20.03 28.90 3.18
C ASP A 147 20.78 30.19 3.56
N ASP A 148 20.87 31.17 2.64
CA ASP A 148 21.80 32.30 2.72
C ASP A 148 21.09 33.66 2.94
N VAL A 149 19.76 33.74 2.84
CA VAL A 149 19.04 35.02 2.88
C VAL A 149 18.37 35.22 4.24
N GLN A 150 19.09 35.85 5.17
CA GLN A 150 18.57 36.18 6.52
C GLN A 150 17.85 37.54 6.57
N LYS A 151 18.13 38.43 5.60
CA LYS A 151 17.57 39.78 5.54
C LYS A 151 16.74 39.98 4.27
N CYS A 152 15.60 40.63 4.42
CA CYS A 152 14.74 40.98 3.29
C CYS A 152 15.45 41.99 2.37
N PRO A 153 15.65 41.71 1.07
CA PRO A 153 16.28 42.65 0.14
C PRO A 153 15.46 43.92 -0.12
N THR A 154 14.13 43.87 0.13
CA THR A 154 13.23 45.01 -0.13
C THR A 154 13.12 45.98 1.03
N CYS A 155 13.13 45.51 2.28
CA CYS A 155 12.90 46.37 3.46
C CYS A 155 13.97 46.27 4.53
N GLY A 156 14.98 45.41 4.36
CA GLY A 156 16.07 45.23 5.32
C GLY A 156 15.68 44.52 6.63
N GLY A 157 14.40 44.15 6.81
CA GLY A 157 13.93 43.45 7.99
C GLY A 157 14.33 41.97 8.02
N ASP A 158 14.52 41.43 9.22
CA ASP A 158 14.86 40.02 9.41
C ASP A 158 13.70 39.11 8.97
N LEU A 159 14.02 38.09 8.18
CA LEU A 159 13.05 37.12 7.69
C LEU A 159 12.68 36.15 8.82
N LYS A 160 11.39 35.90 9.01
CA LYS A 160 10.91 34.88 9.95
C LYS A 160 10.45 33.65 9.16
N PHE A 161 10.89 32.48 9.62
CA PHE A 161 10.46 31.19 9.08
C PHE A 161 8.98 30.96 9.44
N LEU A 162 8.10 30.90 8.45
CA LEU A 162 6.72 30.47 8.64
C LEU A 162 6.54 29.08 8.00
N GLN A 163 6.15 28.11 8.82
CA GLN A 163 5.80 26.77 8.34
C GLN A 163 4.34 26.79 7.87
N ILE A 164 4.12 26.84 6.57
CA ILE A 164 2.78 26.75 5.99
C ILE A 164 2.52 25.28 5.67
N LYS A 165 1.46 24.72 6.26
CA LYS A 165 1.00 23.38 5.87
C LYS A 165 0.34 23.52 4.51
N SER A 166 0.88 22.83 3.50
CA SER A 166 0.28 22.77 2.17
C SER A 166 -0.96 21.87 2.23
N SER A 167 -2.04 22.33 2.82
CA SER A 167 -3.37 21.80 2.52
C SER A 167 -3.75 22.35 1.15
N SER A 168 -3.75 21.44 0.17
CA SER A 168 -4.22 21.64 -1.19
C SER A 168 -5.57 22.36 -1.25
N GLY A 169 -5.71 23.32 -2.17
CA GLY A 169 -7.00 23.87 -2.61
C GLY A 169 -7.32 25.27 -2.08
N GLY A 170 -6.79 26.31 -2.73
CA GLY A 170 -7.25 27.67 -2.46
C GLY A 170 -6.61 28.78 -3.28
N ASP A 171 -5.33 28.63 -3.66
CA ASP A 171 -4.64 29.74 -4.30
C ASP A 171 -4.84 29.67 -5.82
N LYS A 172 -5.97 30.24 -6.25
CA LYS A 172 -6.13 30.74 -7.61
C LYS A 172 -4.95 31.69 -7.87
N PHE A 173 -3.96 31.21 -8.61
CA PHE A 173 -3.02 32.09 -9.29
C PHE A 173 -3.82 32.85 -10.35
N SER A 174 -4.43 33.97 -9.95
CA SER A 174 -4.86 35.01 -10.88
C SER A 174 -3.59 35.59 -11.49
N MET A 175 -3.18 35.03 -12.62
CA MET A 175 -2.31 35.71 -13.56
C MET A 175 -3.16 36.74 -14.29
N ASP A 176 -3.31 37.91 -13.67
CA ASP A 176 -3.77 39.09 -14.40
C ASP A 176 -2.63 39.47 -15.36
N LEU A 177 -2.87 39.21 -16.65
CA LEU A 177 -2.12 39.69 -17.81
C LEU A 177 -2.52 41.12 -18.13
#